data_AF-A0A162CX81-F1
#
_entry.id   AF-A0A162CX81-F1
#
_cell.length_a   1.000
_cell.length_b   1.000
_cell.length_c   1.000
_cell.angle_alpha   90.00
_cell.angle_beta   90.00
_cell.angle_gamma   90.00
#
_symmetry.space_group_name_H-M   'P 1'
#
loop_
_entity.id
_entity.type
_entity.pdbx_description
1 polymer ?
#
loop_
_entity_poly.entity_id
_entity_poly.type
_entity_poly.pdbx_seq_one_letter_code
_entity_poly.pdbx_strand_id
1 'polypeptide(L)'
;GPFTLFAPNNDAFKALPEAKLAKLMESPAELKSILLGHVINGTYFLGALLDSPELPALTGGLNKISVNGMNITVNETKVLTREGMI
;
A
#
# COMPACT_ATOMS: atom_id res chain seq x y z
N GLY A 1 6.87 12.46 -10.73
CA GLY A 1 7.80 11.36 -10.44
C GLY A 1 7.03 10.07 -10.38
N PRO A 2 7.67 8.90 -10.54
CA PRO A 2 6.96 7.63 -10.51
C PRO A 2 6.61 7.24 -9.07
N PHE A 3 5.44 6.62 -8.90
CA PHE A 3 4.88 6.26 -7.60
C PHE A 3 4.60 4.77 -7.56
N THR A 4 4.87 4.14 -6.43
CA THR A 4 4.43 2.77 -6.16
C THR A 4 3.18 2.83 -5.29
N LEU A 5 2.04 2.38 -5.81
CA LEU A 5 0.75 2.40 -5.11
C LEU A 5 0.39 0.98 -4.65
N PHE A 6 0.19 0.80 -3.35
CA PHE A 6 -0.35 -0.42 -2.78
C PHE A 6 -1.85 -0.28 -2.57
N ALA A 7 -2.65 -0.48 -3.62
CA ALA A 7 -4.09 -0.40 -3.49
C ALA A 7 -4.64 -1.62 -2.72
N PRO A 8 -5.42 -1.43 -1.64
CA PRO A 8 -6.15 -2.54 -1.03
C PRO A 8 -7.16 -3.12 -2.01
N ASN A 9 -7.38 -4.43 -1.96
CA ASN A 9 -8.43 -5.07 -2.74
C ASN A 9 -9.82 -4.75 -2.16
N ASN A 10 -10.87 -4.97 -2.94
CA ASN A 10 -12.24 -4.81 -2.46
C ASN A 10 -12.53 -5.63 -1.20
N ASP A 11 -11.89 -6.79 -1.00
CA ASP A 11 -12.07 -7.58 0.23
C ASP A 11 -11.43 -6.92 1.47
N ALA A 12 -10.32 -6.18 1.33
CA ALA A 12 -9.76 -5.38 2.41
C ALA A 12 -10.70 -4.22 2.79
N PHE A 13 -11.42 -3.65 1.81
CA PHE A 13 -12.48 -2.68 2.07
C PHE A 13 -13.70 -3.30 2.76
N LYS A 14 -14.05 -4.56 2.43
CA LYS A 14 -15.11 -5.31 3.13
C LYS A 14 -14.70 -5.73 4.54
N ALA A 15 -13.41 -5.95 4.78
CA ALA A 15 -12.86 -6.27 6.10
C ALA A 15 -12.85 -5.05 7.03
N LEU A 16 -12.89 -3.83 6.48
CA LEU A 16 -13.10 -2.63 7.27
C LEU A 16 -14.55 -2.56 7.74
N PRO A 17 -14.81 -2.18 9.01
CA PRO A 17 -16.18 -1.98 9.48
C PRO A 17 -16.85 -0.89 8.64
N GLU A 18 -18.09 -1.11 8.23
CA GLU A 18 -18.86 -0.19 7.37
C GLU A 18 -18.91 1.23 7.94
N ALA A 19 -18.89 1.39 9.27
CA ALA A 19 -18.81 2.70 9.92
C ALA A 19 -17.52 3.47 9.61
N LYS A 20 -16.39 2.79 9.41
CA LYS A 20 -15.14 3.42 8.92
C LYS A 20 -15.22 3.69 7.43
N LEU A 21 -15.78 2.77 6.64
CA LEU A 21 -15.92 2.99 5.20
C LEU A 21 -16.83 4.18 4.89
N ALA A 22 -17.99 4.27 5.55
CA ALA A 22 -18.92 5.38 5.42
C ALA A 22 -18.28 6.72 5.81
N LYS A 23 -17.54 6.76 6.93
CA LYS A 23 -16.76 7.95 7.32
C LYS A 23 -15.72 8.34 6.27
N LEU A 24 -15.05 7.37 5.66
CA LEU A 24 -14.09 7.62 4.58
C LEU A 24 -14.77 8.09 3.28
N MET A 25 -16.01 7.68 3.03
CA MET A 25 -16.80 8.16 1.89
C MET A 25 -17.39 9.56 2.14
N GLU A 26 -17.71 9.90 3.39
CA GLU A 26 -18.16 11.26 3.78
C GLU A 26 -17.01 12.29 3.76
N SER A 27 -15.78 11.86 4.08
CA SER A 27 -14.60 12.74 4.15
C SER A 27 -13.63 12.49 2.98
N PRO A 28 -13.73 13.22 1.87
CA PRO A 28 -12.76 13.12 0.76
C PRO A 28 -11.33 13.47 1.19
N ALA A 29 -11.16 14.29 2.24
CA ALA A 29 -9.85 14.61 2.81
C ALA A 29 -9.20 13.41 3.53
N GLU A 30 -9.97 12.66 4.31
CA GLU A 30 -9.48 11.45 4.99
C GLU A 30 -9.17 10.33 4.00
N LEU A 31 -10.07 10.12 3.02
CA LEU A 31 -9.83 9.16 1.94
C LEU A 31 -8.53 9.48 1.22
N LYS A 32 -8.30 10.76 0.90
CA LYS A 32 -7.06 11.19 0.25
C LYS A 32 -5.84 10.91 1.13
N SER A 33 -5.92 11.17 2.43
CA SER A 33 -4.81 10.91 3.36
C SER A 33 -4.48 9.42 3.48
N ILE A 34 -5.49 8.55 3.54
CA ILE A 34 -5.31 7.09 3.55
C ILE A 34 -4.72 6.60 2.23
N LEU A 35 -5.24 7.06 1.09
CA LEU A 35 -4.72 6.68 -0.22
C LEU A 35 -3.26 7.15 -0.39
N LEU A 36 -2.92 8.35 0.11
CA LEU A 36 -1.54 8.84 0.13
C LEU A 36 -0.63 7.99 1.03
N GLY A 37 -1.15 7.41 2.12
CA GLY A 37 -0.41 6.45 2.96
C GLY A 37 -0.09 5.14 2.24
N HIS A 38 -0.87 4.78 1.22
CA HIS A 38 -0.62 3.63 0.36
C HIS A 38 0.29 3.96 -0.84
N VAL A 39 0.65 5.24 -1.01
CA VAL A 39 1.58 5.69 -2.04
C VAL A 39 2.98 5.77 -1.43
N ILE A 40 3.93 5.11 -2.07
CA ILE A 40 5.36 5.25 -1.79
C ILE A 40 5.96 6.13 -2.89
N ASN A 41 6.76 7.12 -2.48
CA ASN A 41 7.48 7.98 -3.41
C ASN A 41 8.69 7.21 -3.94
N GLY A 42 8.68 6.88 -5.24
CA GLY A 42 9.71 6.05 -5.87
C GLY A 42 9.13 4.79 -6.52
N THR A 43 9.84 4.28 -7.53
CA THR A 43 9.54 2.99 -8.17
C THR A 43 10.36 1.91 -7.51
N TYR A 44 9.70 0.99 -6.83
CA TYR A 44 10.37 -0.15 -6.21
C TYR A 44 10.02 -1.42 -6.96
N PHE A 45 10.97 -1.89 -7.75
CA PHE A 45 10.87 -3.20 -8.39
C PHE A 45 11.11 -4.31 -7.39
N LEU A 46 10.66 -5.52 -7.71
CA LEU A 46 10.80 -6.67 -6.82
C LEU A 46 12.25 -6.90 -6.37
N GLY A 47 13.22 -6.76 -7.28
CA GLY A 47 14.64 -6.85 -6.94
C GLY A 47 15.08 -5.80 -5.92
N ALA A 48 14.59 -4.57 -6.05
CA ALA A 48 14.88 -3.49 -5.09
C ALA A 48 14.19 -3.71 -3.74
N LEU A 49 13.01 -4.35 -3.71
CA LEU A 49 12.32 -4.74 -2.48
C LEU A 49 12.99 -5.91 -1.75
N LEU A 50 13.68 -6.79 -2.48
CA LEU A 50 14.53 -7.82 -1.87
C LEU A 50 15.76 -7.20 -1.18
N ASP A 51 16.33 -6.16 -1.80
CA ASP A 51 17.52 -5.47 -1.29
C ASP A 51 17.17 -4.47 -0.16
N SER A 52 16.00 -3.85 -0.23
CA SER A 52 15.54 -2.83 0.71
C SER A 52 14.18 -3.18 1.33
N PRO A 53 14.16 -3.78 2.53
CA PRO A 53 12.94 -4.21 3.20
C PRO A 53 12.19 -3.06 3.91
N GLU A 54 12.70 -1.83 3.89
CA GLU A 54 12.11 -0.68 4.58
C GLU A 54 12.01 0.50 3.63
N LEU A 55 10.78 0.89 3.27
CA LEU A 55 10.55 1.98 2.33
C LEU A 55 9.82 3.16 2.97
N PRO A 56 10.23 4.40 2.66
CA PRO A 56 9.55 5.59 3.14
C PRO A 56 8.20 5.79 2.43
N ALA A 57 7.11 5.72 3.19
CA ALA A 57 5.78 6.13 2.75
C ALA A 57 5.74 7.62 2.45
N LEU A 58 4.87 8.04 1.53
CA LEU A 58 4.68 9.45 1.21
C LEU A 58 4.15 10.25 2.41
N THR A 59 3.47 9.60 3.34
CA THR A 59 2.97 10.17 4.60
C THR A 59 4.05 10.33 5.68
N GLY A 60 5.30 9.90 5.42
CA GLY A 60 6.43 10.03 6.35
C GLY A 60 6.64 8.83 7.29
N GLY A 61 5.85 7.76 7.16
CA GLY A 61 6.06 6.49 7.87
C GLY A 61 6.99 5.54 7.11
N LEU A 62 7.55 4.53 7.79
CA LEU A 62 8.28 3.44 7.14
C LEU A 62 7.32 2.26 6.90
N ASN A 63 7.25 1.78 5.66
CA ASN A 63 6.56 0.56 5.30
C ASN A 63 7.57 -0.58 5.27
N LYS A 64 7.36 -1.61 6.09
CA LYS A 64 8.20 -2.80 6.06
C LYS A 64 7.73 -3.74 4.96
N ILE A 65 8.57 -4.01 3.98
CA ILE A 65 8.30 -4.96 2.91
C ILE A 65 9.14 -6.21 3.14
N SER A 66 8.51 -7.36 2.99
CA SER A 66 9.21 -8.65 2.98
C SER A 66 8.78 -9.42 1.76
N VAL A 67 9.77 -9.90 1.01
CA VAL A 67 9.54 -10.69 -0.19
C VAL A 67 10.01 -12.12 0.08
N ASN A 68 9.08 -13.06 0.03
CA ASN A 68 9.35 -14.48 0.19
C ASN A 68 8.96 -15.22 -1.11
N GLY A 69 9.94 -15.33 -2.01
CA GLY A 69 9.75 -15.85 -3.36
C GLY A 69 8.78 -14.97 -4.17
N MET A 70 7.57 -15.47 -4.40
CA MET A 70 6.49 -14.75 -5.10
C MET A 70 5.58 -13.93 -4.17
N ASN A 71 5.65 -14.17 -2.85
CA ASN A 71 4.79 -13.49 -1.88
C ASN A 71 5.45 -12.20 -1.43
N ILE A 72 4.78 -11.06 -1.60
CA ILE A 72 5.19 -9.79 -0.99
C ILE A 72 4.24 -9.50 0.17
N THR A 73 4.80 -9.12 1.31
CA THR A 73 4.05 -8.58 2.45
C THR A 73 4.50 -7.17 2.73
N VAL A 74 3.56 -6.23 2.87
CA VAL A 74 3.79 -4.83 3.26
C VAL A 74 3.13 -4.61 4.62
N ASN A 75 3.90 -4.19 5.63
CA ASN A 75 3.45 -4.09 7.02
C ASN A 75 2.66 -5.33 7.46
N GLU A 76 3.26 -6.51 7.25
CA GLU A 76 2.66 -7.82 7.61
C GLU A 76 1.39 -8.19 6.81
N THR A 77 0.99 -7.36 5.86
CA THR A 77 -0.18 -7.58 5.01
C THR A 77 0.24 -8.11 3.64
N LYS A 78 -0.32 -9.24 3.21
CA LYS A 78 0.01 -9.86 1.92
C LYS A 78 -0.54 -9.05 0.74
N VAL A 79 0.32 -8.75 -0.23
CA VAL A 79 -0.07 -8.17 -1.51
C VAL A 79 -0.64 -9.28 -2.40
N LEU A 80 -1.90 -9.11 -2.81
CA LEU A 80 -2.65 -10.13 -3.56
C LEU A 80 -2.55 -9.94 -5.08
N THR A 81 -2.49 -8.69 -5.54
CA THR A 81 -2.44 -8.33 -6.97
C THR A 81 -1.38 -7.25 -7.18
N ARG A 82 -0.61 -7.38 -8.27
CA ARG A 82 0.47 -6.47 -8.64
C ARG A 82 0.01 -5.70 -9.88
N GLU A 83 -0.63 -4.56 -9.68
CA GLU A 83 -0.97 -3.67 -10.79
C GLU A 83 0.26 -2.80 -11.09
N GLY A 84 0.84 -2.96 -12.29
CA GLY A 84 1.96 -2.14 -12.76
C GLY A 84 3.34 -2.80 -12.75
N MET A 85 3.44 -4.10 -13.03
CA MET A 85 4.72 -4.74 -13.34
C MET A 85 4.77 -5.09 -14.82
N ILE A 86 5.20 -4.12 -15.63
CA ILE A 86 5.82 -4.38 -16.93
C ILE A 86 7.33 -4.18 -16.81
#